data_AF-A0A2V8ELU6-F1
#
_entry.id   AF-A0A2V8ELU6-F1
#
_cell.length_a   1.000
_cell.length_b   1.000
_cell.length_c   1.000
_cell.angle_alpha   90.00
_cell.angle_beta   90.00
_cell.angle_gamma   90.00
#
_symmetry.space_group_name_H-M   'P 1'
#
loop_
_entity.id
_entity.type
_entity.pdbx_description
1 polymer ?
#
loop_
_entity_poly.entity_id
_entity_poly.type
_entity_poly.pdbx_seq_one_letter_code
_entity_poly.pdbx_strand_id
1 'polypeptide(L)' 'MCDQDQFEKDRQEYEARGLVTRRQFGVLLGAGMAMMLPRVVNAVAVTDADVTVKTPDGTADCYFVHPSTGT' A
#
# COMPACT_ATOMS: atom_id res chain seq x y z
N MET A 1 7.49 33.45 35.61
CA MET A 1 6.17 33.19 35.02
C MET A 1 6.36 33.28 33.52
N CYS A 2 6.14 32.19 32.80
CA CYS A 2 6.15 32.23 31.33
C CYS A 2 4.84 32.86 30.89
N ASP A 3 4.92 34.01 30.21
CA ASP A 3 3.74 34.68 29.68
C ASP A 3 3.13 33.83 28.56
N GLN A 4 1.92 33.37 28.82
CA GLN A 4 1.15 32.44 28.01
C GLN A 4 0.83 32.99 26.60
N ASP A 5 0.88 34.31 26.45
CA ASP A 5 0.52 35.04 25.22
C ASP A 5 1.59 34.99 24.12
N GLN A 6 2.83 34.65 24.45
CA GLN A 6 3.91 34.53 23.46
C GLN A 6 3.69 33.32 22.54
N PHE A 7 3.15 32.24 23.11
CA PHE A 7 2.99 30.96 22.40
C PHE A 7 1.98 31.05 21.25
N GLU A 8 0.90 31.80 21.44
CA GLU A 8 -0.14 31.97 20.41
C GLU A 8 0.33 32.83 19.25
N LYS A 9 1.09 33.90 19.53
CA LYS A 9 1.69 34.76 18.50
C LYS A 9 2.70 34.00 17.67
N ASP A 10 3.60 33.27 18.33
CA ASP A 10 4.58 32.43 17.65
C ASP A 10 3.89 31.39 16.77
N ARG A 11 2.85 30.70 17.28
CA ARG A 11 2.07 29.73 16.49
C ARG A 11 1.47 30.36 15.23
N GLN A 12 0.81 31.52 15.37
CA GLN A 12 0.19 32.22 14.24
C GLN A 12 1.23 32.66 13.20
N GLU A 13 2.40 33.14 13.64
CA GLU A 13 3.49 33.49 12.73
C GLU A 13 4.05 32.26 12.00
N TYR A 14 4.25 31.14 12.69
CA TYR A 14 4.72 29.91 12.07
C TYR A 14 3.71 29.33 11.07
N GLU A 15 2.41 29.41 11.38
CA GLU A 15 1.33 29.02 10.47
C GLU A 15 1.27 29.96 9.24
N ALA A 16 1.41 31.28 9.44
CA ALA A 16 1.40 32.28 8.37
C ALA A 16 2.60 32.17 7.42
N ARG A 17 3.75 31.66 7.90
CA ARG A 17 4.92 31.39 7.06
C ARG A 17 4.74 30.18 6.12
N GLY A 18 3.64 29.44 6.24
CA GLY A 18 3.34 28.29 5.38
C GLY A 18 4.34 27.13 5.52
N LEU A 19 5.05 27.08 6.66
CA LEU A 19 6.07 26.07 6.89
C LEU A 19 5.42 24.74 7.26
N VAL A 20 5.89 23.68 6.62
CA VAL A 20 5.40 22.33 6.89
C VAL A 20 5.89 21.89 8.27
N THR A 21 4.95 21.58 9.17
CA THR A 21 5.30 21.01 10.48
C THR A 21 5.91 19.61 10.30
N ARG A 22 6.73 19.16 11.25
CA ARG A 22 7.35 17.82 11.22
C ARG A 22 6.32 16.69 11.00
N ARG A 23 5.12 16.83 11.57
CA ARG A 23 4.03 15.85 11.39
C ARG A 23 3.45 15.89 9.98
N GLN A 24 3.18 17.09 9.46
CA GLN A 24 2.67 17.24 8.09
C GLN A 24 3.67 16.73 7.05
N PHE A 25 4.97 16.96 7.27
CA PHE A 25 6.03 16.42 6.42
C PHE A 25 6.01 14.89 6.39
N GLY A 26 5.90 14.25 7.55
CA GLY A 26 5.77 12.79 7.65
C GLY A 26 4.55 12.24 6.91
N VAL A 27 3.40 12.93 7.01
CA VAL A 27 2.17 12.54 6.28
C VAL A 27 2.36 12.67 4.76
N LEU A 28 2.94 13.77 4.29
CA LEU A 28 3.21 13.98 2.85
C LEU A 28 4.17 12.94 2.29
N LEU A 29 5.22 12.60 3.04
CA LEU A 29 6.20 11.58 2.65
C LEU A 29 5.56 10.19 2.59
N GLY A 30 4.76 9.83 3.61
CA GLY A 30 4.02 8.58 3.63
C GLY A 30 3.03 8.45 2.48
N ALA A 31 2.28 9.52 2.17
CA ALA A 31 1.40 9.57 1.01
C ALA A 31 2.18 9.40 -0.31
N GLY A 32 3.34 10.06 -0.45
CA GLY A 32 4.25 9.91 -1.59
C GLY A 32 4.71 8.47 -1.80
N MET A 33 5.13 7.80 -0.72
CA MET A 33 5.54 6.39 -0.77
C MET A 33 4.38 5.45 -1.12
N ALA A 34 3.19 5.69 -0.57
CA ALA A 34 2.00 4.91 -0.92
C ALA A 34 1.60 5.06 -2.40
N MET A 35 1.83 6.23 -3.00
CA MET A 35 1.60 6.46 -4.43
C MET A 35 2.66 5.81 -5.33
N MET A 36 3.85 5.50 -4.80
CA MET A 36 4.88 4.73 -5.50
C MET A 36 4.61 3.22 -5.45
N LEU A 37 3.70 2.76 -4.59
CA LEU A 37 3.32 1.35 -4.59
C LEU A 37 2.71 1.02 -5.96
N PRO A 38 3.22 -0.02 -6.65
CA PRO A 38 2.60 -0.45 -7.89
C PRO A 38 1.14 -0.80 -7.61
N ARG A 39 0.24 -0.29 -8.46
CA ARG A 39 -1.15 -0.75 -8.43
C ARG A 39 -1.14 -2.26 -8.57
N VAL A 40 -1.93 -2.97 -7.78
CA VAL A 40 -2.17 -4.40 -7.99
C VAL A 40 -2.83 -4.51 -9.37
N VAL A 41 -2.04 -4.80 -10.40
CA VAL A 41 -2.51 -4.91 -11.77
C VAL A 41 -3.27 -6.22 -11.88
N ASN A 42 -4.59 -6.11 -12.10
CA ASN A 42 -5.48 -7.18 -12.53
C ASN A 42 -5.34 -8.49 -11.73
N ALA A 43 -5.64 -8.45 -10.44
CA ALA A 43 -6.00 -9.68 -9.71
C ALA A 43 -7.33 -10.20 -10.27
N VAL A 44 -7.25 -10.90 -11.40
CA VAL A 44 -8.38 -11.62 -11.98
C VAL A 44 -8.71 -12.77 -11.03
N ALA A 45 -10.00 -13.03 -10.81
CA ALA A 45 -10.40 -14.21 -10.06
C ALA A 45 -9.77 -15.45 -10.73
N VAL A 46 -8.98 -16.20 -9.99
CA VAL A 46 -8.38 -17.46 -10.45
C VAL A 46 -9.08 -18.62 -9.79
N THR A 47 -9.32 -19.67 -10.57
CA THR A 47 -9.77 -20.95 -10.05
C THR A 47 -8.60 -21.91 -10.08
N ASP A 48 -8.38 -22.57 -8.95
CA ASP A 48 -7.34 -23.57 -8.79
C ASP A 48 -7.93 -24.98 -8.65
N ALA A 49 -7.14 -25.96 -9.07
CA ALA A 49 -7.45 -27.36 -8.92
C ALA A 49 -6.16 -28.17 -8.73
N ASP A 50 -6.18 -29.08 -7.77
CA ASP A 50 -5.18 -30.15 -7.65
C ASP A 50 -5.48 -31.23 -8.69
N VAL A 51 -4.46 -31.56 -9.50
CA VAL A 51 -4.55 -32.53 -10.58
C VAL A 51 -3.52 -33.63 -10.35
N THR A 52 -3.99 -34.87 -10.24
CA THR A 52 -3.09 -36.04 -10.19
C THR A 52 -2.94 -36.63 -11.58
N VAL A 53 -1.72 -36.60 -12.13
CA VAL A 53 -1.39 -37.16 -13.44
C VAL A 53 -0.73 -38.52 -13.27
N LYS A 54 -1.31 -39.57 -13.88
CA LYS A 54 -0.69 -40.90 -13.92
C LYS A 54 0.40 -40.93 -14.98
N THR A 55 1.63 -41.18 -14.56
CA THR A 55 2.77 -41.47 -15.43
C THR A 55 3.13 -42.97 -15.36
N PRO A 56 3.89 -43.50 -16.33
CA PRO A 56 4.29 -44.92 -16.31
C PRO A 56 5.08 -45.33 -15.06
N ASP A 57 5.78 -44.38 -14.43
CA ASP A 57 6.63 -44.61 -13.26
C ASP A 57 5.95 -44.21 -11.92
N GLY A 58 4.72 -43.70 -11.94
CA GLY A 58 4.00 -43.32 -10.72
C GLY A 58 2.89 -42.27 -10.90
N THR A 59 2.45 -41.66 -9.82
CA THR A 59 1.51 -40.52 -9.84
C THR A 59 2.26 -39.22 -9.58
N ALA A 60 2.04 -38.23 -10.43
CA ALA A 60 2.56 -36.87 -10.26
C ALA A 60 1.45 -35.95 -9.74
N ASP A 61 1.70 -35.28 -8.62
CA ASP A 61 0.82 -34.25 -8.09
C ASP A 61 1.13 -32.92 -8.78
N CYS A 62 0.12 -32.31 -9.41
CA CYS A 62 0.23 -31.10 -10.19
C CYS A 62 -0.78 -30.06 -9.68
N TYR A 63 -0.39 -28.79 -9.72
CA TYR A 63 -1.26 -27.68 -9.36
C TYR A 63 -1.65 -26.90 -10.62
N PHE A 64 -2.95 -26.82 -10.91
CA PHE A 64 -3.47 -26.13 -12.09
C PHE A 64 -4.21 -24.86 -11.68
N VAL A 65 -3.84 -23.72 -12.29
CA VAL A 65 -4.47 -22.42 -12.05
C VAL A 65 -4.83 -21.78 -13.38
N HIS A 66 -6.06 -21.30 -13.49
CA HIS A 66 -6.54 -20.59 -14.67
C HIS A 66 -7.46 -19.43 -14.28
N PRO A 67 -7.66 -18.42 -15.16
CA PRO A 67 -8.64 -17.38 -14.91
C PRO A 67 -10.05 -17.98 -14.80
N SER A 68 -10.85 -17.48 -13.84
CA SER A 68 -12.24 -17.91 -13.60
C SER A 68 -13.15 -17.57 -14.78
N THR A 69 -12.75 -16.61 -15.62
CA THR A 69 -13.51 -16.12 -16.78
C THR A 69 -12.55 -15.78 -17.91
N GLY A 70 -12.83 -16.28 -19.12
CA GLY A 70 -12.09 -16.00 -20.35
C GLY A 70 -12.40 -17.06 -21.41
N THR A 71 -12.55 -16.65 -22.67
CA THR A 71 -12.71 -17.55 -23.84
C THR A 71 -11.37 -17.95 -24.41
#